data_AF-A0A955L6U3-F1
#
_entry.id   AF-A0A955L6U3-F1
#
_cell.length_a   1.000
_cell.length_b   1.000
_cell.length_c   1.000
_cell.angle_alpha   90.00
_cell.angle_beta   90.00
_cell.angle_gamma   90.00
#
_symmetry.space_group_name_H-M   'P 1'
#
loop_
_entity.id
_entity.type
_entity.pdbx_description
1 polymer ?
#
loop_
_entity_poly.entity_id
_entity_poly.type
_entity_poly.pdbx_seq_one_letter_code
_entity_poly.pdbx_strand_id
1 'polypeptide(L)'
;KSTSWLYDLEIMNRFLPQEFLDSREIVELKDELQYLGCWGQFLKRDGNIREDDAQVFIEKIQKAETFDQLVECFPHNIFKCQVEIEIFKEFLDI
;
A
#
# COMPACT_ATOMS: atom_id res chain seq x y z
N LYS A 1 -0.19 3.73 14.77
CA LYS A 1 0.56 3.21 13.60
C LYS A 1 -0.39 2.39 12.74
N SER A 2 -0.35 2.56 11.42
CA SER A 2 -1.06 1.71 10.46
C SER A 2 -0.22 1.49 9.21
N THR A 3 -0.36 0.33 8.57
CA THR A 3 0.40 -0.06 7.37
C THR A 3 -0.56 -0.54 6.29
N SER A 4 -0.53 0.05 5.10
CA SER A 4 -1.40 -0.34 3.98
C SER A 4 -0.88 0.16 2.63
N TRP A 5 -1.15 -0.59 1.57
CA TRP A 5 -0.97 -0.15 0.18
C TRP A 5 -2.06 0.84 -0.26
N LEU A 6 -3.20 0.87 0.45
CA LEU A 6 -4.31 1.78 0.12
C LEU A 6 -3.91 3.25 0.22
N TYR A 7 -2.89 3.58 1.02
CA TYR A 7 -2.38 4.94 1.16
C TYR A 7 -1.61 5.44 -0.07
N ASP A 8 -1.34 4.57 -1.04
CA ASP A 8 -0.81 4.93 -2.36
C ASP A 8 -1.92 5.41 -3.32
N LEU A 9 -3.19 5.11 -3.00
CA LEU A 9 -4.32 5.53 -3.83
C LEU A 9 -4.74 6.97 -3.51
N GLU A 10 -4.74 7.85 -4.52
CA GLU A 10 -5.16 9.25 -4.36
C GLU A 10 -6.56 9.40 -3.74
N ILE A 11 -7.47 8.47 -4.04
CA ILE A 11 -8.83 8.51 -3.49
C ILE A 11 -8.85 8.33 -1.97
N MET A 12 -7.93 7.53 -1.42
CA MET A 12 -7.86 7.27 0.01
C MET A 12 -7.35 8.49 0.79
N ASN A 13 -6.49 9.29 0.16
CA ASN A 13 -5.97 10.52 0.76
C ASN A 13 -7.08 11.55 1.08
N ARG A 14 -8.27 11.43 0.45
CA ARG A 14 -9.41 12.32 0.74
C ARG A 14 -10.13 12.01 2.06
N PHE A 15 -9.91 10.82 2.61
CA PHE A 15 -10.61 10.32 3.80
C PHE A 15 -9.71 10.26 5.04
N LEU A 16 -8.51 10.84 4.97
CA LEU A 16 -7.50 10.74 6.01
C LEU A 16 -7.02 12.15 6.40
N PRO A 17 -6.68 12.39 7.68
CA PRO A 17 -6.07 13.64 8.12
C PRO A 17 -4.77 13.92 7.37
N GLN A 18 -4.48 15.19 7.06
CA GLN A 18 -3.28 15.55 6.30
C GLN A 18 -2.01 15.19 7.07
N GLU A 19 -1.99 15.38 8.40
CA GLU A 19 -0.85 15.04 9.26
C GLU A 19 -0.56 13.54 9.23
N PHE A 20 -1.59 12.71 9.09
CA PHE A 20 -1.43 11.27 8.91
C PHE A 20 -0.76 10.94 7.58
N LEU A 21 -1.20 11.60 6.51
CA LEU A 21 -0.61 11.46 5.19
C LEU A 21 0.83 11.97 5.11
N ASP A 22 1.15 13.02 5.86
CA ASP A 22 2.50 13.59 5.93
C ASP A 22 3.47 12.68 6.70
N SER A 23 2.96 11.82 7.58
CA SER A 23 3.73 10.80 8.30
C SER A 23 4.07 9.54 7.47
N ARG A 24 3.76 9.53 6.16
CA ARG A 24 3.94 8.35 5.30
C ARG A 24 5.41 8.02 5.09
N GLU A 25 5.77 6.80 5.44
CA GLU A 25 7.05 6.17 5.14
C GLU A 25 6.82 4.95 4.25
N ILE A 26 7.58 4.80 3.16
CA ILE A 26 7.55 3.57 2.35
C ILE A 26 8.10 2.44 3.22
N VAL A 27 7.37 1.34 3.28
CA VAL A 27 7.84 0.11 3.92
C VAL A 27 8.73 -0.62 2.92
N GLU A 28 10.01 -0.77 3.27
CA GLU A 28 10.93 -1.61 2.50
C GLU A 28 10.47 -3.07 2.61
N LEU A 29 9.96 -3.63 1.51
CA LEU A 29 9.47 -5.01 1.45
C LEU A 29 10.57 -6.05 1.63
N LYS A 30 11.84 -5.61 1.68
CA LYS A 30 13.02 -6.45 1.80
C LYS A 30 13.06 -7.25 3.11
N ASP A 31 12.60 -6.63 4.19
CA ASP A 31 12.60 -7.24 5.52
C ASP A 31 11.23 -7.84 5.90
N GLU A 32 10.16 -7.52 5.16
CA GLU A 32 8.77 -7.80 5.58
C GLU A 32 7.85 -8.21 4.41
N LEU A 33 8.29 -9.11 3.50
CA LEU A 33 7.40 -9.78 2.52
C LEU A 33 6.19 -10.53 3.15
N GLN A 34 6.12 -10.58 4.49
CA GLN A 34 5.05 -11.19 5.26
C GLN A 34 3.73 -10.42 5.22
N TYR A 35 3.69 -9.22 4.66
CA TYR A 35 2.43 -8.48 4.57
C TYR A 35 1.49 -9.09 3.52
N LEU A 36 0.40 -9.66 4.01
CA LEU A 36 -0.85 -9.87 3.26
C LEU A 36 -1.29 -8.61 2.47
N GLY A 37 -0.83 -7.43 2.90
CA GLY A 37 -1.01 -6.16 2.21
C GLY A 37 -0.54 -6.17 0.75
N CYS A 38 0.58 -6.83 0.42
CA CYS A 38 1.07 -6.88 -0.97
C CYS A 38 0.08 -7.60 -1.89
N TRP A 39 -0.60 -8.63 -1.39
CA TRP A 39 -1.50 -9.44 -2.21
C TRP A 39 -2.90 -8.83 -2.31
N GLY A 40 -3.31 -8.05 -1.30
CA GLY A 40 -4.58 -7.34 -1.30
C GLY A 40 -4.75 -6.37 -2.47
N GLN A 41 -3.65 -5.86 -3.05
CA GLN A 41 -3.71 -4.93 -4.19
C GLN A 41 -4.24 -5.59 -5.47
N PHE A 42 -4.12 -6.91 -5.60
CA PHE A 42 -4.64 -7.65 -6.75
C PHE A 42 -6.11 -8.03 -6.59
N LEU A 43 -6.72 -7.73 -5.45
CA LEU A 43 -8.10 -8.09 -5.17
C LEU A 43 -9.04 -6.90 -5.31
N LYS A 44 -10.22 -7.18 -5.84
CA LYS A 44 -11.41 -6.33 -5.80
C LYS A 44 -12.18 -6.62 -4.52
N ARG A 45 -13.11 -5.72 -4.17
CA ARG A 45 -13.96 -5.85 -2.97
C ARG A 45 -14.80 -7.13 -2.97
N ASP A 46 -15.16 -7.62 -4.14
CA ASP A 46 -15.94 -8.86 -4.35
C ASP A 46 -15.07 -10.14 -4.34
N GLY A 47 -13.76 -10.00 -4.11
CA GLY A 47 -12.81 -11.11 -4.11
C GLY A 47 -12.29 -11.50 -5.51
N ASN A 48 -12.76 -10.85 -6.58
CA ASN A 48 -12.23 -11.07 -7.92
C ASN A 48 -10.86 -10.39 -8.10
N ILE A 49 -10.10 -10.85 -9.09
CA ILE A 49 -8.77 -10.30 -9.39
C ILE A 49 -8.90 -8.99 -10.18
N ARG A 50 -7.98 -8.05 -9.93
CA ARG A 50 -7.67 -6.91 -10.80
C ARG A 50 -6.74 -7.39 -11.91
N GLU A 51 -7.32 -7.83 -13.02
CA GLU A 51 -6.60 -8.52 -14.10
C GLU A 51 -5.47 -7.67 -14.69
N ASP A 52 -5.69 -6.38 -14.91
CA ASP A 52 -4.67 -5.48 -15.46
C ASP A 52 -3.44 -5.37 -14.53
N ASP A 53 -3.67 -5.15 -13.23
CA ASP A 53 -2.60 -5.05 -12.23
C ASP A 53 -1.83 -6.38 -12.10
N ALA A 54 -2.56 -7.50 -12.13
CA ALA A 54 -1.98 -8.84 -12.06
C ALA A 54 -1.14 -9.17 -13.31
N GLN A 55 -1.62 -8.80 -14.50
CA GLN A 55 -0.92 -9.01 -15.76
C GLN A 55 0.39 -8.21 -15.79
N VAL A 56 0.36 -6.93 -15.40
CA VAL A 56 1.58 -6.10 -15.29
C VAL A 56 2.57 -6.71 -14.30
N PHE A 57 2.10 -7.19 -13.15
CA PHE A 57 2.95 -7.87 -12.17
C PHE A 57 3.62 -9.12 -12.78
N ILE A 58 2.85 -9.99 -13.46
CA ILE A 58 3.36 -11.21 -14.10
C ILE A 58 4.39 -10.90 -15.19
N GLU A 59 4.19 -9.85 -15.98
CA GLU A 59 5.14 -9.45 -17.02
C GLU A 59 6.46 -8.90 -16.45
N LYS A 60 6.39 -8.19 -15.32
CA LYS A 60 7.58 -7.66 -14.64
C LYS A 60 8.38 -8.76 -13.94
N ILE A 61 7.73 -9.66 -13.21
CA ILE A 61 8.41 -10.75 -12.49
C ILE A 61 9.16 -11.70 -13.41
N GLN A 62 8.66 -11.92 -14.64
CA GLN A 62 9.36 -12.73 -15.65
C GLN A 62 10.72 -12.16 -16.09
N LYS A 63 10.95 -10.86 -15.87
CA LYS A 63 12.16 -10.13 -16.25
C LYS A 63 13.03 -9.75 -15.06
N ALA A 64 12.57 -10.00 -13.84
CA ALA A 64 13.30 -9.66 -12.62
C ALA A 64 14.42 -10.69 -12.37
N GLU A 65 15.63 -10.20 -12.16
CA GLU A 65 16.83 -11.00 -11.91
C GLU A 65 17.33 -10.84 -10.47
N THR A 66 16.88 -9.80 -9.76
CA THR A 66 17.25 -9.54 -8.37
C THR A 66 16.02 -9.46 -7.47
N PHE A 67 16.24 -9.66 -6.18
CA PHE A 67 15.18 -9.54 -5.19
C PHE A 67 14.58 -8.13 -5.11
N ASP A 68 15.41 -7.10 -5.29
CA ASP A 68 14.94 -5.72 -5.38
C ASP A 68 14.00 -5.50 -6.56
N GLN A 69 14.34 -6.07 -7.71
CA GLN A 69 13.48 -6.00 -8.90
C GLN A 69 12.16 -6.76 -8.68
N LEU A 70 12.15 -7.86 -7.93
CA LEU A 70 10.91 -8.56 -7.56
C LEU A 70 10.01 -7.69 -6.67
N VAL A 71 10.59 -6.96 -5.73
CA VAL A 71 9.87 -6.02 -4.87
C VAL A 71 9.25 -4.89 -5.70
N GLU A 72 9.97 -4.37 -6.70
CA GLU A 72 9.48 -3.33 -7.62
C GLU A 72 8.43 -3.82 -8.63
N CYS A 73 8.16 -5.14 -8.68
CA CYS A 73 7.10 -5.67 -9.54
C CYS A 73 5.70 -5.32 -9.03
N PHE A 74 5.55 -5.13 -7.70
CA PHE A 74 4.26 -4.80 -7.11
C PHE A 74 3.73 -3.44 -7.61
N PRO A 75 2.44 -3.36 -8.00
CA PRO A 75 1.85 -2.12 -8.54
C PRO A 75 1.92 -0.90 -7.60
N HIS A 76 1.74 -1.12 -6.31
CA HIS A 76 1.63 -0.08 -5.30
C HIS A 76 2.64 -0.25 -4.18
N ASN A 77 3.10 0.89 -3.66
CA ASN A 77 3.93 0.91 -2.46
C ASN A 77 3.09 0.65 -1.22
N ILE A 78 3.67 -0.06 -0.24
CA ILE A 78 3.09 -0.13 1.09
C ILE A 78 3.62 1.05 1.89
N PHE A 79 2.70 1.83 2.48
CA PHE A 79 3.08 2.91 3.38
C PHE A 79 2.76 2.54 4.82
N LYS A 80 3.67 2.93 5.71
CA LYS A 80 3.46 3.00 7.16
C LYS A 80 3.19 4.46 7.51
N CYS A 81 2.14 4.69 8.28
CA CYS A 81 1.77 6.00 8.80
C CYS A 81 1.68 5.95 10.33
N GLN A 82 2.06 7.03 10.99
CA GLN A 82 2.01 7.14 12.44
C GLN A 82 1.77 8.59 12.88
N VAL A 83 0.65 8.78 13.58
CA VAL A 83 0.29 10.02 14.28
C VAL A 83 -0.36 9.67 15.61
N GLU A 84 -0.50 10.68 16.46
CA GLU A 84 -1.30 10.62 17.67
C GLU A 84 -2.78 10.42 17.34
N ILE A 85 -3.49 9.63 18.15
CA ILE A 85 -4.91 9.32 17.91
C ILE A 85 -5.79 10.58 17.93
N GLU A 86 -5.36 11.63 18.62
CA GLU A 86 -6.11 12.88 18.74
C GLU A 86 -6.29 13.61 17.41
N ILE A 87 -5.34 13.45 16.47
CA ILE A 87 -5.48 13.95 15.10
C ILE A 87 -6.71 13.36 14.40
N PHE A 88 -6.97 12.06 14.62
CA PHE A 88 -8.16 11.42 14.05
C PHE A 88 -9.44 11.82 14.77
N LYS A 89 -9.39 12.05 16.08
CA LYS A 89 -10.54 12.52 16.84
C LYS A 89 -10.98 13.91 16.37
N GLU A 90 -10.02 14.82 16.20
CA GLU A 90 -10.25 16.15 15.66
C GLU A 90 -10.77 16.09 14.21
N PHE A 91 -10.15 15.27 13.35
CA PHE A 91 -10.60 15.12 11.96
C PHE A 91 -12.02 14.53 11.81
N LEU A 92 -12.44 13.67 12.73
CA LEU A 92 -13.75 13.00 12.70
C LEU A 92 -14.81 13.70 13.56
N ASP A 93 -14.46 14.82 14.21
CA ASP A 93 -15.31 15.53 15.17
C ASP A 93 -15.85 14.63 16.33
N ILE A 94 -15.00 13.78 16.92
CA ILE A 94 -15.37 12.84 18.02
C ILE A 94 -14.55 12.98 19.30
#